data_AF-A0A7V7ZHH9-F1
#
_entry.id   AF-A0A7V7ZHH9-F1
#
_cell.length_a   1.000
_cell.length_b   1.000
_cell.length_c   1.000
_cell.angle_alpha   90.00
_cell.angle_beta   90.00
_cell.angle_gamma   90.00
#
_symmetry.space_group_name_H-M   'P 1'
#
loop_
_entity.id
_entity.type
_entity.pdbx_description
1 polymer ?
#
loop_
_entity_poly.entity_id
_entity_poly.type
_entity_poly.pdbx_seq_one_letter_code
_entity_poly.pdbx_strand_id
1 'polypeptide(L)'
;MADNLPSLHSPPSEALEAVDRILQDVLRQYGYQPRRLAQVLRLMAMLLPTVRPEAIAALVLQSMWVYAVDALVDGFAPDLDTRFRRWLEHPLEPNPDDAEHRLFAAMWSHVRSLGTPQGCERWQQALEVFLSAQLREHTPPQSYLDYLDVRVIANGLPSLAALAALLQGELGALDTARTANLVRWGGIFTSLANDLHSYDRELAEGTAATANALGVLMGLAARQGGVLDLVSARGIVQADCDAALHMFDAQLGGSSQWSALDGFIARAVGLVRHGHVV
;
A
#
# COMPACT_ATOMS: atom_id res chain seq x y z
N MET A 1 -21.91 -17.91 1.17
CA MET A 1 -20.56 -18.47 0.89
C MET A 1 -19.78 -18.43 2.19
N ALA A 2 -18.97 -19.45 2.49
CA ALA A 2 -18.10 -19.41 3.66
C ALA A 2 -17.07 -18.27 3.46
N ASP A 3 -16.75 -17.53 4.51
CA ASP A 3 -15.74 -16.48 4.43
C ASP A 3 -14.37 -17.12 4.32
N ASN A 4 -13.69 -16.94 3.19
CA ASN A 4 -12.36 -17.48 2.96
C ASN A 4 -11.26 -16.61 3.59
N LEU A 5 -11.60 -15.41 4.09
CA LEU A 5 -10.61 -14.52 4.70
C LEU A 5 -10.27 -14.95 6.13
N PRO A 6 -9.02 -14.73 6.56
CA PRO A 6 -8.61 -15.08 7.92
C PRO A 6 -9.33 -14.20 8.95
N SER A 7 -9.66 -14.79 10.10
CA SER A 7 -10.07 -14.00 11.27
C SER A 7 -8.92 -13.09 11.71
N LEU A 8 -9.24 -11.81 11.88
CA LEU A 8 -8.29 -10.81 12.35
C LEU A 8 -8.31 -10.79 13.88
N HIS A 9 -7.21 -11.18 14.50
CA HIS A 9 -7.05 -11.14 15.94
C HIS A 9 -6.18 -9.94 16.32
N SER A 10 -6.58 -9.22 17.36
CA SER A 10 -5.74 -8.17 17.91
C SER A 10 -4.42 -8.76 18.41
N PRO A 11 -3.27 -8.16 18.05
CA PRO A 11 -1.97 -8.62 18.53
C PRO A 11 -1.85 -8.40 20.05
N PRO A 12 -1.10 -9.26 20.76
CA PRO A 12 -0.89 -9.11 22.20
C PRO A 12 -0.11 -7.82 22.50
N SER A 13 -0.43 -7.16 23.63
CA SER A 13 0.19 -5.89 24.03
C SER A 13 1.70 -5.95 24.12
N GLU A 14 2.26 -7.05 24.63
CA GLU A 14 3.72 -7.23 24.76
C GLU A 14 4.44 -7.21 23.40
N ALA A 15 3.82 -7.78 22.36
CA ALA A 15 4.36 -7.73 21.00
C ALA A 15 4.33 -6.31 20.45
N LEU A 16 3.25 -5.56 20.71
CA LEU A 16 3.13 -4.17 20.29
C LEU A 16 4.16 -3.26 20.96
N GLU A 17 4.40 -3.44 22.25
CA GLU A 17 5.42 -2.68 23.01
C GLU A 17 6.84 -2.95 22.51
N ALA A 18 7.15 -4.19 22.13
CA ALA A 18 8.45 -4.52 21.57
C ALA A 18 8.68 -3.82 20.23
N VAL A 19 7.67 -3.81 19.35
CA VAL A 19 7.74 -3.10 18.06
C VAL A 19 7.84 -1.59 18.27
N ASP A 20 7.06 -1.03 19.21
CA ASP A 20 7.09 0.42 19.50
C ASP A 20 8.48 0.87 19.95
N ARG A 21 9.14 0.13 20.86
CA ARG A 21 10.52 0.46 21.28
C ARG A 21 11.49 0.52 20.10
N ILE A 22 11.45 -0.48 19.21
CA ILE A 22 12.29 -0.51 18.00
C ILE A 22 12.03 0.74 17.14
N LEU A 23 10.75 1.05 16.91
CA LEU A 23 10.35 2.20 16.09
C LEU A 23 10.78 3.53 16.72
N GLN A 24 10.63 3.71 18.02
CA GLN A 24 11.07 4.92 18.72
C GLN A 24 12.58 5.14 18.57
N ASP A 25 13.38 4.08 18.69
CA ASP A 25 14.83 4.19 18.56
C ASP A 25 15.26 4.50 17.12
N VAL A 26 14.68 3.80 16.14
CA VAL A 26 14.92 4.04 14.71
C VAL A 26 14.50 5.45 14.31
N LEU A 27 13.28 5.88 14.65
CA LEU A 27 12.76 7.19 14.25
C LEU A 27 13.50 8.35 14.94
N ARG A 28 13.94 8.16 16.20
CA ARG A 28 14.76 9.16 16.92
C ARG A 28 16.09 9.38 16.22
N GLN A 29 16.76 8.34 15.74
CA GLN A 29 18.04 8.45 15.03
C GLN A 29 17.94 9.34 13.78
N TYR A 30 16.78 9.35 13.13
CA TYR A 30 16.53 10.11 11.90
C TYR A 30 15.69 11.40 12.13
N GLY A 31 15.43 11.77 13.39
CA GLY A 31 14.70 12.99 13.73
C GLY A 31 13.29 13.05 13.14
N TYR A 32 12.59 11.91 13.10
CA TYR A 32 11.22 11.81 12.59
C TYR A 32 10.22 11.59 13.73
N GLN A 33 9.10 12.31 13.71
CA GLN A 33 8.01 12.13 14.69
C GLN A 33 6.73 11.66 13.97
N PRO A 34 6.29 10.42 14.20
CA PRO A 34 5.18 9.86 13.44
C PRO A 34 3.82 10.35 13.92
N ARG A 35 2.96 10.67 12.96
CA ARG A 35 1.51 10.77 13.19
C ARG A 35 0.92 9.36 13.08
N ARG A 36 -0.04 9.02 13.94
CA ARG A 36 -0.80 7.74 13.89
C ARG A 36 0.03 6.45 14.09
N LEU A 37 1.23 6.52 14.67
CA LEU A 37 2.10 5.34 14.91
C LEU A 37 1.36 4.15 15.52
N ALA A 38 0.61 4.38 16.62
CA ALA A 38 -0.10 3.33 17.33
C ALA A 38 -1.17 2.62 16.46
N GLN A 39 -1.81 3.35 15.55
CA GLN A 39 -2.80 2.78 14.63
C GLN A 39 -2.10 1.91 13.57
N VAL A 40 -1.08 2.46 12.90
CA VAL A 40 -0.33 1.73 11.86
C VAL A 40 0.34 0.48 12.44
N LEU A 41 0.93 0.61 13.62
CA LEU A 41 1.54 -0.51 14.35
C LEU A 41 0.55 -1.65 14.64
N ARG A 42 -0.66 -1.34 15.10
CA ARG A 42 -1.70 -2.35 15.34
C ARG A 42 -2.09 -3.06 14.04
N LEU A 43 -2.26 -2.30 12.95
CA LEU A 43 -2.65 -2.84 11.66
C LEU A 43 -1.57 -3.77 11.09
N MET A 44 -0.30 -3.34 11.09
CA MET A 44 0.80 -4.15 10.57
C MET A 44 1.06 -5.40 11.40
N ALA A 45 0.90 -5.33 12.72
CA ALA A 45 1.01 -6.50 13.58
C ALA A 45 -0.11 -7.53 13.34
N MET A 46 -1.29 -7.11 12.86
CA MET A 46 -2.33 -8.06 12.43
C MET A 46 -1.97 -8.77 11.12
N LEU A 47 -1.19 -8.16 10.23
CA LEU A 47 -0.82 -8.76 8.95
C LEU A 47 0.18 -9.91 9.09
N LEU A 48 1.02 -9.86 10.13
CA LEU A 48 2.18 -10.71 10.31
C LEU A 48 2.27 -11.22 11.77
N PRO A 49 1.30 -12.02 12.25
CA PRO A 49 1.15 -12.36 13.67
C PRO A 49 2.24 -13.30 14.22
N THR A 50 3.00 -13.98 13.35
CA THR A 50 3.96 -15.02 13.73
C THR A 50 5.43 -14.64 13.52
N VAL A 51 5.72 -13.41 13.09
CA VAL A 51 7.10 -12.96 12.85
C VAL A 51 7.63 -12.10 13.99
N ARG A 52 8.96 -11.96 13.99
CA ARG A 52 9.70 -11.19 14.97
C ARG A 52 9.32 -9.70 14.94
N PRO A 53 9.35 -9.00 16.09
CA PRO A 53 9.03 -7.57 16.18
C PRO A 53 9.75 -6.68 15.16
N GLU A 54 11.00 -7.00 14.81
CA GLU A 54 11.79 -6.24 13.84
C GLU A 54 11.18 -6.25 12.44
N ALA A 55 10.57 -7.37 12.04
CA ALA A 55 9.88 -7.48 10.75
C ALA A 55 8.59 -6.66 10.72
N ILE A 56 7.84 -6.63 11.83
CA ILE A 56 6.66 -5.77 11.95
C ILE A 56 7.09 -4.30 11.92
N ALA A 57 8.18 -3.92 12.61
CA ALA A 57 8.71 -2.56 12.57
C ALA A 57 9.06 -2.12 11.13
N ALA A 58 9.63 -3.01 10.31
CA ALA A 58 9.88 -2.73 8.89
C ALA A 58 8.59 -2.41 8.11
N LEU A 59 7.53 -3.20 8.29
CA LEU A 59 6.23 -2.94 7.67
C LEU A 59 5.62 -1.62 8.13
N VAL A 60 5.76 -1.28 9.41
CA VAL A 60 5.25 -0.01 9.97
C VAL A 60 5.99 1.18 9.36
N LEU A 61 7.33 1.12 9.28
CA LEU A 61 8.13 2.17 8.66
C LEU A 61 7.74 2.37 7.18
N GLN A 62 7.57 1.29 6.43
CA GLN A 62 7.13 1.40 5.03
C GLN A 62 5.72 1.97 4.91
N SER A 63 4.77 1.52 5.73
CA SER A 63 3.40 2.02 5.67
C SER A 63 3.33 3.51 6.02
N MET A 64 4.05 3.94 7.05
CA MET A 64 4.19 5.36 7.39
C MET A 64 4.81 6.16 6.25
N TRP A 65 5.82 5.61 5.59
CA TRP A 65 6.48 6.28 4.46
C TRP A 65 5.54 6.39 3.26
N VAL A 66 4.77 5.34 2.95
CA VAL A 66 3.74 5.36 1.90
C VAL A 66 2.72 6.47 2.17
N TYR A 67 2.19 6.62 3.39
CA TYR A 67 1.29 7.73 3.73
C TYR A 67 1.95 9.11 3.61
N ALA A 68 3.24 9.22 3.92
CA ALA A 68 3.97 10.48 3.78
C ALA A 68 4.21 10.83 2.30
N VAL A 69 4.48 9.83 1.46
CA VAL A 69 4.58 10.00 -0.01
C VAL A 69 3.23 10.40 -0.60
N ASP A 70 2.15 9.72 -0.24
CA ASP A 70 0.78 10.04 -0.68
C ASP A 70 0.41 11.49 -0.36
N ALA A 71 0.64 11.94 0.87
CA ALA A 71 0.42 13.33 1.27
C ALA A 71 1.32 14.33 0.52
N LEU A 72 2.54 13.94 0.18
CA LEU A 72 3.48 14.77 -0.58
C LEU A 72 3.05 14.93 -2.04
N VAL A 73 2.55 13.84 -2.62
CA VAL A 73 2.00 13.75 -3.98
C VAL A 73 0.72 14.59 -4.06
N ASP A 74 -0.25 14.37 -3.17
CA ASP A 74 -1.48 15.17 -3.06
C ASP A 74 -1.21 16.67 -2.86
N GLY A 75 -0.12 17.03 -2.17
CA GLY A 75 0.32 18.40 -1.98
C GLY A 75 0.93 19.07 -3.22
N PHE A 76 1.04 18.37 -4.35
CA PHE A 76 1.65 18.83 -5.60
C PHE A 76 3.05 19.42 -5.40
N ALA A 77 3.89 18.75 -4.61
CA ALA A 77 5.23 19.25 -4.32
C ALA A 77 6.05 19.48 -5.61
N PRO A 78 6.68 20.66 -5.77
CA PRO A 78 7.34 21.02 -7.01
C PRO A 78 8.75 20.42 -7.09
N ASP A 79 8.90 19.16 -7.50
CA ASP A 79 10.18 18.44 -7.73
C ASP A 79 10.11 16.93 -7.40
N LEU A 80 8.92 16.36 -7.23
CA LEU A 80 8.72 14.96 -6.80
C LEU A 80 9.64 13.95 -7.48
N ASP A 81 9.75 14.00 -8.81
CA ASP A 81 10.65 13.12 -9.58
C ASP A 81 12.13 13.24 -9.15
N THR A 82 12.60 14.46 -8.92
CA THR A 82 13.98 14.70 -8.46
C THR A 82 14.19 14.18 -7.04
N ARG A 83 13.21 14.38 -6.15
CA ARG A 83 13.26 13.85 -4.78
C ARG A 83 13.26 12.33 -4.77
N PHE A 84 12.35 11.69 -5.50
CA PHE A 84 12.23 10.24 -5.59
C PHE A 84 13.50 9.60 -6.14
N ARG A 85 14.07 10.17 -7.20
CA ARG A 85 15.37 9.74 -7.74
C ARG A 85 16.46 9.81 -6.67
N ARG A 86 16.56 10.94 -5.96
CA ARG A 86 17.55 11.09 -4.88
C ARG A 86 17.38 10.07 -3.78
N TRP A 87 16.15 9.76 -3.37
CA TRP A 87 15.89 8.77 -2.33
C TRP A 87 16.43 7.40 -2.74
N LEU A 88 16.21 7.00 -3.98
CA LEU A 88 16.66 5.70 -4.53
C LEU A 88 18.17 5.64 -4.79
N GLU A 89 18.77 6.74 -5.27
CA GLU A 89 20.22 6.82 -5.54
C GLU A 89 21.05 6.93 -4.25
N HIS A 90 20.51 7.62 -3.24
CA HIS A 90 21.19 7.92 -1.97
C HIS A 90 20.32 7.51 -0.77
N PRO A 91 20.00 6.22 -0.62
CA PRO A 91 19.05 5.75 0.40
C PRO A 91 19.54 5.88 1.84
N LEU A 92 20.86 6.05 2.06
CA LEU A 92 21.47 6.17 3.38
C LEU A 92 22.04 7.57 3.69
N GLU A 93 21.90 8.51 2.75
CA GLU A 93 22.37 9.90 2.90
C GLU A 93 21.16 10.85 2.87
N PRO A 94 20.31 10.82 3.91
CA PRO A 94 19.05 11.55 3.88
C PRO A 94 19.29 13.06 3.86
N ASN A 95 18.53 13.78 3.04
CA ASN A 95 18.51 15.24 3.08
C ASN A 95 17.88 15.70 4.43
N PRO A 96 18.59 16.52 5.23
CA PRO A 96 18.08 16.98 6.52
C PRO A 96 16.82 17.85 6.41
N ASP A 97 16.53 18.43 5.24
CA ASP A 97 15.34 19.24 5.00
C ASP A 97 14.16 18.44 4.41
N ASP A 98 14.36 17.16 4.11
CA ASP A 98 13.36 16.27 3.50
C ASP A 98 12.93 15.20 4.53
N ALA A 99 11.77 15.40 5.16
CA ALA A 99 11.29 14.51 6.21
C ALA A 99 10.98 13.10 5.67
N GLU A 100 10.46 13.02 4.44
CA GLU A 100 10.16 11.77 3.75
C GLU A 100 11.45 11.01 3.41
N HIS A 101 12.53 11.70 3.01
CA HIS A 101 13.84 11.07 2.77
C HIS A 101 14.44 10.53 4.07
N ARG A 102 14.32 11.27 5.18
CA ARG A 102 14.78 10.78 6.49
C ARG A 102 14.04 9.52 6.93
N LEU A 103 12.72 9.48 6.73
CA LEU A 103 11.93 8.29 7.00
C LEU A 103 12.28 7.13 6.05
N PHE A 104 12.50 7.42 4.76
CA PHE A 104 12.97 6.44 3.78
C PHE A 104 14.31 5.83 4.19
N ALA A 105 15.27 6.65 4.63
CA ALA A 105 16.58 6.18 5.05
C ALA A 105 16.51 5.32 6.33
N ALA A 106 15.63 5.69 7.27
CA ALA A 106 15.35 4.89 8.45
C ALA A 106 14.78 3.51 8.09
N MET A 107 13.75 3.49 7.22
CA MET A 107 13.16 2.27 6.67
C MET A 107 14.22 1.42 5.95
N TRP A 108 14.99 2.01 5.05
CA TRP A 108 15.99 1.34 4.24
C TRP A 108 17.09 0.70 5.09
N SER A 109 17.66 1.46 6.04
CA SER A 109 18.68 0.96 6.97
C SER A 109 18.16 -0.23 7.78
N HIS A 110 16.91 -0.13 8.27
CA HIS A 110 16.30 -1.20 9.05
C HIS A 110 16.05 -2.45 8.21
N VAL A 111 15.42 -2.33 7.04
CA VAL A 111 15.12 -3.47 6.15
C VAL A 111 16.41 -4.16 5.69
N ARG A 112 17.45 -3.40 5.33
CA ARG A 112 18.73 -3.95 4.89
C ARG A 112 19.42 -4.79 5.98
N SER A 113 19.18 -4.48 7.26
CA SER A 113 19.71 -5.27 8.38
C SER A 113 19.01 -6.63 8.57
N LEU A 114 17.80 -6.79 8.01
CA LEU A 114 16.96 -7.98 8.16
C LEU A 114 16.97 -8.90 6.93
N GLY A 115 17.12 -8.33 5.74
CA GLY A 115 17.01 -9.03 4.46
C GLY A 115 18.32 -9.53 3.88
N THR A 116 18.22 -10.40 2.88
CA THR A 116 19.36 -10.73 2.01
C THR A 116 19.57 -9.63 0.96
N PRO A 117 20.78 -9.47 0.39
CA PRO A 117 21.03 -8.49 -0.66
C PRO A 117 20.06 -8.61 -1.85
N GLN A 118 19.84 -9.84 -2.33
CA GLN A 118 18.90 -10.11 -3.43
C GLN A 118 17.45 -9.75 -3.06
N GLY A 119 17.02 -10.01 -1.83
CA GLY A 119 15.69 -9.61 -1.37
C GLY A 119 15.55 -8.09 -1.33
N CYS A 120 16.59 -7.38 -0.86
CA CYS A 120 16.57 -5.93 -0.78
C CYS A 120 16.49 -5.31 -2.18
N GLU A 121 17.20 -5.88 -3.16
CA GLU A 121 17.11 -5.47 -4.57
C GLU A 121 15.70 -5.65 -5.13
N ARG A 122 15.07 -6.81 -4.91
CA ARG A 122 13.68 -7.05 -5.35
C ARG A 122 12.68 -6.11 -4.69
N TRP A 123 12.86 -5.84 -3.40
CA TRP A 123 12.04 -4.87 -2.67
C TRP A 123 12.24 -3.44 -3.20
N GLN A 124 13.48 -3.03 -3.47
CA GLN A 124 13.78 -1.75 -4.09
C GLN A 124 13.09 -1.58 -5.45
N GLN A 125 13.15 -2.59 -6.32
CA GLN A 125 12.44 -2.57 -7.61
C GLN A 125 10.93 -2.35 -7.43
N ALA A 126 10.32 -2.95 -6.40
CA ALA A 126 8.91 -2.73 -6.10
C ALA A 126 8.63 -1.29 -5.61
N LEU A 127 9.57 -0.68 -4.86
CA LEU A 127 9.49 0.73 -4.46
C LEU A 127 9.64 1.69 -5.64
N GLU A 128 10.53 1.40 -6.59
CA GLU A 128 10.73 2.18 -7.82
C GLU A 128 9.44 2.21 -8.67
N VAL A 129 8.80 1.05 -8.80
CA VAL A 129 7.52 0.90 -9.51
C VAL A 129 6.40 1.64 -8.76
N PHE A 130 6.36 1.56 -7.43
CA PHE A 130 5.44 2.33 -6.59
C PHE A 130 5.59 3.84 -6.78
N LEU A 131 6.81 4.38 -6.68
CA LEU A 131 7.08 5.82 -6.83
C LEU A 131 6.73 6.31 -8.25
N SER A 132 6.99 5.48 -9.26
CA SER A 132 6.60 5.78 -10.64
C SER A 132 5.07 5.85 -10.82
N ALA A 133 4.33 4.97 -10.13
CA ALA A 133 2.86 4.99 -10.14
C ALA A 133 2.30 6.22 -9.41
N GLN A 134 2.88 6.57 -8.26
CA GLN A 134 2.53 7.78 -7.50
C GLN A 134 2.69 9.06 -8.35
N LEU A 135 3.79 9.20 -9.09
CA LEU A 135 3.95 10.32 -10.05
C LEU A 135 2.88 10.32 -11.14
N ARG A 136 2.45 9.12 -11.57
CA ARG A 136 1.49 8.95 -12.65
C ARG A 136 0.04 9.26 -12.24
N GLU A 137 -0.30 9.17 -10.94
CA GLU A 137 -1.65 9.50 -10.44
C GLU A 137 -2.07 10.96 -10.68
N HIS A 138 -1.12 11.87 -10.93
CA HIS A 138 -1.42 13.25 -11.34
C HIS A 138 -1.68 13.42 -12.84
N THR A 139 -1.38 12.40 -13.63
CA THR A 139 -1.67 12.45 -15.06
C THR A 139 -3.08 11.93 -15.28
N PRO A 140 -3.97 12.69 -15.94
CA PRO A 140 -5.31 12.20 -16.16
C PRO A 140 -5.28 10.90 -16.98
N PRO A 141 -5.93 9.82 -16.52
CA PRO A 141 -5.85 8.52 -17.16
C PRO A 141 -6.50 8.55 -18.54
N GLN A 142 -6.02 7.69 -19.44
CA GLN A 142 -6.56 7.56 -20.80
C GLN A 142 -7.82 6.70 -20.85
N SER A 143 -7.97 5.79 -19.90
CA SER A 143 -9.13 4.92 -19.74
C SER A 143 -9.30 4.52 -18.27
N TYR A 144 -10.44 3.92 -17.93
CA TYR A 144 -10.65 3.42 -16.57
C TYR A 144 -9.76 2.21 -16.24
N LEU A 145 -9.42 1.37 -17.23
CA LEU A 145 -8.44 0.29 -17.03
C LEU A 145 -7.03 0.84 -16.77
N ASP A 146 -6.66 1.88 -17.51
CA ASP A 146 -5.39 2.59 -17.32
C ASP A 146 -5.27 3.16 -15.89
N TYR A 147 -6.38 3.71 -15.37
CA TYR A 147 -6.46 4.13 -13.98
C TYR A 147 -6.25 2.98 -13.00
N LEU A 148 -6.98 1.85 -13.17
CA LEU A 148 -6.85 0.70 -12.27
C LEU A 148 -5.43 0.13 -12.26
N ASP A 149 -4.76 0.05 -13.41
CA ASP A 149 -3.39 -0.46 -13.50
C ASP A 149 -2.39 0.39 -12.71
N VAL A 150 -2.59 1.71 -12.67
CA VAL A 150 -1.75 2.62 -11.87
C VAL A 150 -2.14 2.57 -10.39
N ARG A 151 -3.44 2.67 -10.09
CA ARG A 151 -3.98 2.79 -8.74
C ARG A 151 -3.62 1.59 -7.87
N VAL A 152 -3.68 0.38 -8.44
CA VAL A 152 -3.26 -0.87 -7.76
C VAL A 152 -1.80 -0.82 -7.30
N ILE A 153 -0.93 -0.21 -8.09
CA ILE A 153 0.49 -0.07 -7.76
C ILE A 153 0.67 1.04 -6.73
N ALA A 154 0.02 2.19 -6.96
CA ALA A 154 0.12 3.37 -6.12
C ALA A 154 -0.47 3.17 -4.71
N ASN A 155 -1.37 2.20 -4.49
CA ASN A 155 -1.88 1.92 -3.15
C ASN A 155 -0.84 1.28 -2.20
N GLY A 156 0.31 0.83 -2.71
CA GLY A 156 1.42 0.29 -1.91
C GLY A 156 1.29 -1.18 -1.50
N LEU A 157 0.19 -1.88 -1.79
CA LEU A 157 0.06 -3.31 -1.49
C LEU A 157 1.14 -4.14 -2.21
N PRO A 158 1.48 -3.91 -3.49
CA PRO A 158 2.54 -4.68 -4.15
C PRO A 158 3.92 -4.51 -3.49
N SER A 159 4.27 -3.28 -3.08
CA SER A 159 5.55 -3.02 -2.41
C SER A 159 5.57 -3.58 -0.99
N LEU A 160 4.43 -3.59 -0.28
CA LEU A 160 4.30 -4.24 1.03
C LEU A 160 4.40 -5.76 0.92
N ALA A 161 3.80 -6.36 -0.12
CA ALA A 161 3.93 -7.79 -0.39
C ALA A 161 5.39 -8.17 -0.71
N ALA A 162 6.11 -7.35 -1.47
CA ALA A 162 7.53 -7.56 -1.73
C ALA A 162 8.37 -7.51 -0.45
N LEU A 163 8.09 -6.55 0.46
CA LEU A 163 8.75 -6.49 1.77
C LEU A 163 8.40 -7.71 2.63
N ALA A 164 7.13 -8.11 2.68
CA ALA A 164 6.70 -9.28 3.44
C ALA A 164 7.34 -10.57 2.91
N ALA A 165 7.52 -10.71 1.60
CA ALA A 165 8.21 -11.83 0.98
C ALA A 165 9.70 -11.85 1.37
N LEU A 166 10.38 -10.70 1.39
CA LEU A 166 11.75 -10.59 1.91
C LEU A 166 11.84 -11.02 3.36
N LEU A 167 10.95 -10.51 4.22
CA LEU A 167 11.01 -10.72 5.68
C LEU A 167 10.69 -12.17 6.08
N GLN A 168 9.92 -12.88 5.25
CA GLN A 168 9.54 -14.27 5.46
C GLN A 168 10.41 -15.28 4.69
N GLY A 169 11.36 -14.79 3.86
CA GLY A 169 12.19 -15.65 3.02
C GLY A 169 11.44 -16.32 1.87
N GLU A 170 10.31 -15.74 1.43
CA GLU A 170 9.42 -16.26 0.39
C GLU A 170 9.52 -15.49 -0.94
N LEU A 171 10.70 -14.99 -1.31
CA LEU A 171 10.88 -14.21 -2.54
C LEU A 171 10.38 -14.94 -3.81
N GLY A 172 10.54 -16.26 -3.88
CA GLY A 172 10.07 -17.07 -5.01
C GLY A 172 8.54 -17.15 -5.13
N ALA A 173 7.78 -16.86 -4.06
CA ALA A 173 6.33 -16.83 -4.10
C ALA A 173 5.81 -15.68 -4.97
N LEU A 174 6.53 -14.54 -5.01
CA LEU A 174 6.20 -13.37 -5.84
C LEU A 174 6.15 -13.70 -7.34
N ASP A 175 6.90 -14.70 -7.79
CA ASP A 175 6.98 -15.09 -9.20
C ASP A 175 5.88 -16.07 -9.62
N THR A 176 5.04 -16.50 -8.68
CA THR A 176 3.93 -17.39 -8.98
C THR A 176 2.75 -16.61 -9.56
N ALA A 177 2.09 -17.19 -10.58
CA ALA A 177 0.88 -16.60 -11.15
C ALA A 177 -0.23 -16.41 -10.10
N ARG A 178 -0.26 -17.28 -9.09
CA ARG A 178 -1.21 -17.22 -7.97
C ARG A 178 -0.99 -15.96 -7.14
N THR A 179 0.22 -15.74 -6.61
CA THR A 179 0.51 -14.55 -5.79
C THR A 179 0.36 -13.27 -6.61
N ALA A 180 0.77 -13.26 -7.88
CA ALA A 180 0.53 -12.13 -8.78
C ALA A 180 -0.96 -11.80 -8.93
N ASN A 181 -1.82 -12.81 -9.09
CA ASN A 181 -3.27 -12.62 -9.14
C ASN A 181 -3.84 -12.13 -7.79
N LEU A 182 -3.35 -12.64 -6.66
CA LEU A 182 -3.78 -12.19 -5.33
C LEU A 182 -3.42 -10.72 -5.09
N VAL A 183 -2.20 -10.31 -5.41
CA VAL A 183 -1.77 -8.91 -5.33
C VAL A 183 -2.60 -8.03 -6.25
N ARG A 184 -2.86 -8.47 -7.49
CA ARG A 184 -3.68 -7.71 -8.45
C ARG A 184 -5.11 -7.51 -7.95
N TRP A 185 -5.84 -8.59 -7.66
CA TRP A 185 -7.26 -8.50 -7.28
C TRP A 185 -7.44 -7.88 -5.89
N GLY A 186 -6.56 -8.21 -4.95
CA GLY A 186 -6.55 -7.59 -3.63
C GLY A 186 -6.22 -6.10 -3.72
N GLY A 187 -5.29 -5.72 -4.60
CA GLY A 187 -4.95 -4.32 -4.88
C GLY A 187 -6.11 -3.54 -5.49
N ILE A 188 -6.83 -4.12 -6.45
CA ILE A 188 -8.02 -3.49 -7.05
C ILE A 188 -9.08 -3.28 -5.96
N PHE A 189 -9.42 -4.32 -5.20
CA PHE A 189 -10.41 -4.23 -4.14
C PHE A 189 -10.04 -3.15 -3.10
N THR A 190 -8.82 -3.22 -2.56
CA THR A 190 -8.38 -2.28 -1.51
C THR A 190 -8.32 -0.84 -2.00
N SER A 191 -7.93 -0.62 -3.26
CA SER A 191 -7.92 0.70 -3.89
C SER A 191 -9.33 1.26 -4.08
N LEU A 192 -10.23 0.49 -4.69
CA LEU A 192 -11.60 0.95 -4.96
C LEU A 192 -12.41 1.16 -3.67
N ALA A 193 -12.19 0.32 -2.66
CA ALA A 193 -12.78 0.50 -1.34
C ALA A 193 -12.28 1.80 -0.68
N ASN A 194 -10.99 2.13 -0.84
CA ASN A 194 -10.45 3.41 -0.40
C ASN A 194 -11.11 4.57 -1.17
N ASP A 195 -11.17 4.51 -2.50
CA ASP A 195 -11.75 5.57 -3.33
C ASP A 195 -13.22 5.86 -2.99
N LEU A 196 -14.01 4.82 -2.71
CA LEU A 196 -15.40 4.95 -2.28
C LEU A 196 -15.53 5.68 -0.93
N HIS A 197 -14.54 5.52 -0.04
CA HIS A 197 -14.49 6.13 1.27
C HIS A 197 -13.90 7.55 1.25
N SER A 198 -12.89 7.78 0.40
CA SER A 198 -12.13 9.03 0.35
C SER A 198 -12.67 10.05 -0.65
N TYR A 199 -13.65 9.69 -1.49
CA TYR A 199 -14.14 10.54 -2.58
C TYR A 199 -14.48 11.97 -2.17
N ASP A 200 -15.28 12.17 -1.11
CA ASP A 200 -15.72 13.52 -0.73
C ASP A 200 -14.54 14.40 -0.28
N ARG A 201 -13.54 13.80 0.37
CA ARG A 201 -12.29 14.47 0.76
C ARG A 201 -11.49 14.85 -0.48
N GLU A 202 -11.22 13.90 -1.37
CA GLU A 202 -10.42 14.10 -2.58
C GLU A 202 -11.10 15.03 -3.58
N LEU A 203 -12.44 15.09 -3.57
CA LEU A 203 -13.20 16.07 -4.33
C LEU A 203 -12.96 17.48 -3.80
N ALA A 204 -12.95 17.66 -2.48
CA ALA A 204 -12.65 18.95 -1.85
C ALA A 204 -11.18 19.37 -2.04
N GLU A 205 -10.26 18.42 -2.09
CA GLU A 205 -8.83 18.63 -2.36
C GLU A 205 -8.53 18.86 -3.86
N GLY A 206 -9.48 18.54 -4.74
CA GLY A 206 -9.34 18.71 -6.19
C GLY A 206 -8.57 17.59 -6.89
N THR A 207 -8.27 16.50 -6.20
CA THR A 207 -7.50 15.34 -6.71
C THR A 207 -8.40 14.23 -7.26
N ALA A 208 -9.69 14.21 -6.92
CA ALA A 208 -10.61 13.14 -7.31
C ALA A 208 -10.66 12.86 -8.82
N ALA A 209 -10.49 13.88 -9.67
CA ALA A 209 -10.56 13.70 -11.13
C ALA A 209 -9.41 12.87 -11.73
N THR A 210 -8.32 12.66 -11.00
CA THR A 210 -7.16 11.88 -11.46
C THR A 210 -6.81 10.72 -10.53
N ALA A 211 -7.04 10.86 -9.22
CA ALA A 211 -6.64 9.87 -8.21
C ALA A 211 -7.79 8.99 -7.70
N ASN A 212 -9.06 9.29 -8.01
CA ASN A 212 -10.22 8.58 -7.49
C ASN A 212 -11.07 7.94 -8.61
N ALA A 213 -11.43 6.66 -8.47
CA ALA A 213 -12.23 5.93 -9.45
C ALA A 213 -13.52 6.66 -9.86
N LEU A 214 -14.24 7.25 -8.90
CA LEU A 214 -15.52 7.93 -9.16
C LEU A 214 -15.27 9.20 -9.98
N GLY A 215 -14.30 10.01 -9.58
CA GLY A 215 -13.94 11.24 -10.29
C GLY A 215 -13.39 10.96 -11.69
N VAL A 216 -12.57 9.91 -11.84
CA VAL A 216 -12.04 9.45 -13.12
C VAL A 216 -13.14 9.01 -14.08
N LEU A 217 -14.09 8.18 -13.63
CA LEU A 217 -15.20 7.73 -14.47
C LEU A 217 -16.05 8.91 -14.98
N MET A 218 -16.41 9.84 -14.09
CA MET A 218 -17.16 11.03 -14.48
C MET A 218 -16.35 11.92 -15.44
N GLY A 219 -15.05 12.11 -15.18
CA GLY A 219 -14.16 12.88 -16.04
C GLY A 219 -13.99 12.27 -17.43
N LEU A 220 -13.85 10.95 -17.53
CA LEU A 220 -13.79 10.23 -18.80
C LEU A 220 -15.11 10.33 -19.58
N ALA A 221 -16.25 10.17 -18.91
CA ALA A 221 -17.57 10.32 -19.53
C ALA A 221 -17.75 11.75 -20.10
N ALA A 222 -17.40 12.78 -19.33
CA ALA A 222 -17.50 14.18 -19.75
C ALA A 222 -16.64 14.48 -21.00
N ARG A 223 -15.42 13.94 -21.09
CA ARG A 223 -14.55 14.08 -22.27
C ARG A 223 -15.16 13.49 -23.54
N GLN A 224 -16.03 12.49 -23.41
CA GLN A 224 -16.73 11.86 -24.52
C GLN A 224 -18.09 12.51 -24.82
N GLY A 225 -18.42 13.63 -24.16
CA GLY A 225 -19.70 14.31 -24.29
C GLY A 225 -20.86 13.62 -23.56
N GLY A 226 -20.57 12.61 -22.73
CA GLY A 226 -21.54 11.92 -21.89
C GLY A 226 -21.72 12.60 -20.54
N VAL A 227 -22.76 12.19 -19.82
CA VAL A 227 -23.00 12.56 -18.42
C VAL A 227 -23.11 11.28 -17.61
N LEU A 228 -22.22 11.10 -16.65
CA LEU A 228 -22.28 10.06 -15.63
C LEU A 228 -22.43 10.76 -14.29
N ASP A 229 -23.57 10.56 -13.63
CA ASP A 229 -23.78 11.13 -12.30
C ASP A 229 -23.04 10.34 -11.21
N LEU A 230 -22.92 10.95 -10.04
CA LEU A 230 -22.20 10.36 -8.90
C LEU A 230 -22.82 9.04 -8.43
N VAL A 231 -24.14 8.90 -8.51
CA VAL A 231 -24.84 7.67 -8.08
C VAL A 231 -24.48 6.51 -9.00
N SER A 232 -24.48 6.75 -10.30
CA SER A 232 -24.12 5.78 -11.32
C SER A 232 -22.63 5.43 -11.25
N ALA A 233 -21.75 6.42 -11.09
CA ALA A 233 -20.32 6.21 -10.90
C ALA A 233 -20.04 5.35 -9.66
N ARG A 234 -20.68 5.68 -8.51
CA ARG A 234 -20.56 4.89 -7.28
C ARG A 234 -21.07 3.47 -7.47
N GLY A 235 -22.17 3.27 -8.20
CA GLY A 235 -22.71 1.94 -8.51
C GLY A 235 -21.75 1.08 -9.34
N ILE A 236 -21.08 1.67 -10.33
CA ILE A 236 -20.05 1.00 -11.13
C ILE A 236 -18.86 0.62 -10.25
N VAL A 237 -18.31 1.57 -9.50
CA VAL A 237 -17.14 1.32 -8.65
C VAL A 237 -17.42 0.28 -7.56
N GLN A 238 -18.61 0.28 -6.97
CA GLN A 238 -19.01 -0.75 -6.01
C GLN A 238 -19.09 -2.14 -6.67
N ALA A 239 -19.68 -2.23 -7.87
CA ALA A 239 -19.76 -3.49 -8.60
C ALA A 239 -18.37 -4.03 -8.98
N ASP A 240 -17.44 -3.16 -9.36
CA ASP A 240 -16.05 -3.54 -9.65
C ASP A 240 -15.30 -3.97 -8.39
N CYS A 241 -15.54 -3.30 -7.26
CA CYS A 241 -14.99 -3.66 -5.96
C CYS A 241 -15.46 -5.07 -5.54
N ASP A 242 -16.76 -5.35 -5.66
CA ASP A 242 -17.34 -6.66 -5.36
C ASP A 242 -16.81 -7.76 -6.32
N ALA A 243 -16.66 -7.43 -7.61
CA ALA A 243 -16.09 -8.33 -8.60
C ALA A 243 -14.62 -8.64 -8.29
N ALA A 244 -13.81 -7.64 -7.91
CA ALA A 244 -12.42 -7.83 -7.53
C ALA A 244 -12.28 -8.72 -6.28
N LEU A 245 -13.14 -8.52 -5.26
CA LEU A 245 -13.16 -9.37 -4.08
C LEU A 245 -13.55 -10.82 -4.43
N HIS A 246 -14.55 -11.00 -5.30
CA HIS A 246 -14.94 -12.33 -5.75
C HIS A 246 -13.80 -13.04 -6.49
N MET A 247 -13.11 -12.33 -7.39
CA MET A 247 -11.95 -12.87 -8.09
C MET A 247 -10.80 -13.18 -7.15
N PHE A 248 -10.56 -12.33 -6.14
CA PHE A 248 -9.57 -12.58 -5.09
C PHE A 248 -9.87 -13.87 -4.32
N ASP A 249 -11.11 -14.05 -3.82
CA ASP A 249 -11.53 -15.24 -3.07
C ASP A 249 -11.41 -16.52 -3.91
N ALA A 250 -11.74 -16.44 -5.21
CA ALA A 250 -11.61 -17.56 -6.14
C ALA A 250 -10.14 -18.00 -6.34
N GLN A 251 -9.18 -17.07 -6.29
CA GLN A 251 -7.75 -17.37 -6.38
C GLN A 251 -7.15 -17.82 -5.04
N LEU A 252 -7.65 -17.26 -3.92
CA LEU A 252 -7.12 -17.54 -2.60
C LEU A 252 -7.39 -19.00 -2.18
N GLY A 253 -8.59 -19.50 -2.45
CA GLY A 253 -8.97 -20.87 -2.10
C GLY A 253 -8.89 -21.16 -0.61
N GLY A 254 -8.81 -22.45 -0.24
CA GLY A 254 -8.78 -22.88 1.16
C GLY A 254 -7.44 -22.61 1.85
N SER A 255 -7.48 -22.28 3.14
CA SER A 255 -6.32 -21.88 3.95
C SER A 255 -5.20 -22.92 4.06
N SER A 256 -5.49 -24.21 3.83
CA SER A 256 -4.49 -25.28 3.80
C SER A 256 -3.50 -25.19 2.62
N GLN A 257 -3.77 -24.33 1.64
CA GLN A 257 -2.94 -24.14 0.44
C GLN A 257 -2.13 -22.84 0.48
N TRP A 258 -2.27 -22.03 1.53
CA TRP A 258 -1.68 -20.70 1.58
C TRP A 258 -0.20 -20.78 1.92
N SER A 259 0.61 -20.05 1.15
CA SER A 259 1.94 -19.63 1.62
C SER A 259 1.80 -18.60 2.74
N ALA A 260 2.91 -18.25 3.41
CA ALA A 260 2.87 -17.21 4.42
C ALA A 260 2.54 -15.83 3.79
N LEU A 261 3.03 -15.58 2.58
CA LEU A 261 2.73 -14.40 1.77
C LEU A 261 1.27 -14.33 1.32
N ASP A 262 0.66 -15.43 0.89
CA ASP A 262 -0.77 -15.47 0.58
C ASP A 262 -1.60 -15.09 1.81
N GLY A 263 -1.24 -15.63 2.98
CA GLY A 263 -1.86 -15.27 4.26
C GLY A 263 -1.69 -13.80 4.62
N PHE A 264 -0.52 -13.20 4.34
CA PHE A 264 -0.29 -11.77 4.51
C PHE A 264 -1.24 -10.93 3.63
N ILE A 265 -1.31 -11.23 2.33
CA ILE A 265 -2.17 -10.51 1.37
C ILE A 265 -3.64 -10.66 1.77
N ALA A 266 -4.07 -11.87 2.14
CA ALA A 266 -5.43 -12.14 2.60
C ALA A 266 -5.80 -11.35 3.85
N ARG A 267 -4.87 -11.18 4.81
CA ARG A 267 -5.11 -10.31 5.98
C ARG A 267 -5.19 -8.84 5.60
N ALA A 268 -4.40 -8.37 4.65
CA ALA A 268 -4.45 -6.99 4.17
C ALA A 268 -5.80 -6.67 3.52
N VAL A 269 -6.28 -7.55 2.63
CA VAL A 269 -7.62 -7.47 2.04
C VAL A 269 -8.70 -7.57 3.12
N GLY A 270 -8.52 -8.50 4.08
CA GLY A 270 -9.40 -8.67 5.22
C GLY A 270 -9.55 -7.40 6.06
N LEU A 271 -8.48 -6.66 6.33
CA LEU A 271 -8.57 -5.41 7.09
C LEU A 271 -9.53 -4.42 6.42
N VAL A 272 -9.36 -4.18 5.13
CA VAL A 272 -10.19 -3.24 4.38
C VAL A 272 -11.64 -3.71 4.31
N ARG A 273 -11.88 -5.00 4.05
CA ARG A 273 -13.23 -5.57 3.99
C ARG A 273 -14.00 -5.42 5.31
N HIS A 274 -13.31 -5.52 6.45
CA HIS A 274 -13.92 -5.35 7.78
C HIS A 274 -13.99 -3.88 8.24
N GLY A 275 -13.77 -2.92 7.35
CA GLY A 275 -13.88 -1.49 7.62
C GLY A 275 -12.65 -0.89 8.30
N HIS A 276 -11.53 -1.62 8.37
CA HIS A 276 -10.24 -1.03 8.72
C HIS A 276 -9.63 -0.39 7.47
N VAL A 277 -10.24 0.71 7.03
CA VAL A 277 -9.63 1.65 6.10
C VAL A 277 -8.72 2.57 6.92
N VAL A 278 -7.54 2.87 6.41
CA VAL A 278 -6.49 3.59 7.12
C VAL A 278 -6.29 4.96 6.52
#